data_AF-A0A2E6W561-F1
#
_entry.id   AF-A0A2E6W561-F1
#
_cell.length_a   1.000
_cell.length_b   1.000
_cell.length_c   1.000
_cell.angle_alpha   90.00
_cell.angle_beta   90.00
_cell.angle_gamma   90.00
#
_symmetry.space_group_name_H-M   'P 1'
#
loop_
_entity.id
_entity.type
_entity.pdbx_description
1 polymer ?
#
loop_
_entity_poly.entity_id
_entity_poly.type
_entity_poly.pdbx_seq_one_letter_code
_entity_poly.pdbx_strand_id
1 'polypeptide(L)'
;MEFLTLVDQVGVPIAGAIAAGIFVFVTLRFILNGVTEHVNTLKNIIGSLDNRVQTMNNDLVKIDTLLSYVLNIRPNIDRIAANEGKEDARRD
;
A
#
# COMPACT_ATOMS: atom_id res chain seq x y z
N MET A 1 -14.49 30.72 -46.53
CA MET A 1 -15.94 30.39 -46.53
C MET A 1 -16.18 28.90 -46.27
N GLU A 2 -15.38 27.97 -46.80
CA GLU A 2 -15.56 26.52 -46.53
C GLU A 2 -15.24 26.07 -45.09
N PHE A 3 -14.23 26.67 -44.44
CA PHE A 3 -13.89 26.37 -43.05
C PHE A 3 -14.97 26.85 -42.06
N LEU A 4 -15.59 28.00 -42.34
CA LEU A 4 -16.70 28.53 -41.55
C LEU A 4 -17.95 27.67 -41.73
N THR A 5 -18.24 27.17 -42.94
CA THR A 5 -19.36 26.23 -43.17
C THR A 5 -19.13 24.86 -42.57
N LEU A 6 -17.87 24.39 -42.46
CA LEU A 6 -17.55 23.16 -41.74
C LEU A 6 -17.78 23.34 -40.24
N VAL A 7 -17.28 24.43 -39.64
CA VAL A 7 -17.54 24.75 -38.22
C VAL A 7 -19.03 24.94 -37.94
N ASP A 8 -19.79 25.48 -38.88
CA ASP A 8 -21.25 25.64 -38.79
C ASP A 8 -22.00 24.30 -38.99
N GLN A 9 -21.46 23.36 -39.78
CA GLN A 9 -22.08 22.05 -40.07
C GLN A 9 -21.74 20.93 -39.07
N VAL A 10 -20.51 20.88 -38.54
CA VAL A 10 -20.15 19.94 -37.46
C VAL A 10 -20.33 20.56 -36.06
N GLY A 11 -20.37 21.89 -35.97
CA GLY A 11 -20.97 22.62 -34.86
C GLY A 11 -20.27 22.52 -33.49
N VAL A 12 -20.53 23.54 -32.66
CA VAL A 12 -20.46 23.48 -31.19
C VAL A 12 -20.84 22.11 -30.60
N PRO A 13 -21.85 21.36 -31.11
CA PRO A 13 -22.15 19.99 -30.65
C PRO A 13 -21.02 18.96 -30.79
N ILE A 14 -20.27 18.86 -31.90
CA ILE A 14 -19.19 17.85 -32.02
C ILE A 14 -17.98 18.24 -31.17
N ALA A 15 -17.63 19.53 -31.16
CA ALA A 15 -16.59 20.04 -30.26
C ALA A 15 -16.97 19.81 -28.77
N GLY A 16 -18.25 20.04 -28.42
CA GLY A 16 -18.79 19.78 -27.09
C GLY A 16 -18.80 18.30 -26.71
N ALA A 17 -19.12 17.41 -27.65
CA ALA A 17 -19.07 15.95 -27.43
C ALA A 17 -17.64 15.45 -27.19
N ILE A 18 -16.66 15.95 -27.94
CA ILE A 18 -15.24 15.63 -27.74
C ILE A 18 -14.76 16.17 -26.39
N ALA A 19 -15.09 17.42 -26.06
CA ALA A 19 -14.75 18.02 -24.77
C ALA A 19 -15.37 17.25 -23.59
N ALA A 20 -16.64 16.85 -23.70
CA ALA A 20 -17.32 16.04 -22.70
C ALA A 20 -16.70 14.64 -22.57
N GLY A 21 -16.34 14.00 -23.70
CA GLY A 21 -15.66 12.71 -23.70
C GLY A 21 -14.30 12.75 -23.00
N ILE A 22 -13.50 13.77 -23.27
CA ILE A 22 -12.21 13.99 -22.59
C ILE A 22 -12.44 14.25 -21.09
N PHE A 23 -13.42 15.07 -20.74
CA PHE A 23 -13.74 15.38 -19.35
C PHE A 23 -14.13 14.14 -18.53
N VAL A 24 -14.99 13.28 -19.07
CA VAL A 24 -15.37 12.01 -18.43
C VAL A 24 -14.17 11.10 -18.27
N PHE A 25 -13.34 10.97 -19.30
CA PHE A 25 -12.12 10.16 -19.25
C PHE A 25 -11.15 10.63 -18.16
N VAL A 26 -10.89 11.95 -18.09
CA VAL A 26 -10.01 12.54 -17.07
C VAL A 26 -10.56 12.31 -15.67
N THR A 27 -11.86 12.48 -15.47
CA THR A 27 -12.51 12.28 -14.17
C THR A 27 -12.40 10.82 -13.70
N LEU A 28 -12.69 9.86 -14.59
CA LEU A 28 -12.54 8.44 -14.28
C LEU A 28 -11.10 8.07 -13.96
N ARG A 29 -10.15 8.58 -14.75
CA ARG A 29 -8.72 8.36 -14.51
C ARG A 29 -8.27 8.96 -13.18
N PHE A 30 -8.76 10.14 -12.83
CA PHE A 30 -8.44 10.80 -11.56
C PHE A 30 -8.94 9.98 -10.36
N ILE A 31 -10.20 9.51 -10.41
CA ILE A 31 -10.77 8.66 -9.36
C ILE A 31 -10.00 7.35 -9.25
N LEU A 32 -9.72 6.68 -10.37
CA LEU A 32 -9.03 5.38 -10.37
C LEU A 32 -7.60 5.51 -9.84
N ASN A 33 -6.89 6.56 -10.22
CA ASN A 33 -5.56 6.87 -9.68
C ASN A 33 -5.63 7.14 -8.18
N GLY A 34 -6.59 7.95 -7.72
CA GLY A 34 -6.77 8.26 -6.30
C GLY A 34 -7.00 6.99 -5.47
N VAL A 35 -7.91 6.12 -5.91
CA VAL A 35 -8.15 4.83 -5.23
C VAL A 35 -6.91 3.94 -5.24
N THR A 36 -6.18 3.89 -6.35
CA THR A 36 -4.95 3.08 -6.46
C THR A 36 -3.86 3.57 -5.50
N GLU A 37 -3.69 4.89 -5.37
CA GLU A 37 -2.73 5.50 -4.44
C GLU A 37 -3.10 5.21 -2.97
N HIS A 38 -4.39 5.31 -2.63
CA HIS A 38 -4.87 4.95 -1.29
C HIS A 38 -4.60 3.48 -0.96
N VAL A 39 -4.85 2.56 -1.90
CA VAL A 39 -4.55 1.12 -1.71
C VAL A 39 -3.06 0.89 -1.53
N ASN A 40 -2.21 1.55 -2.31
CA ASN A 40 -0.75 1.43 -2.16
C ASN A 40 -0.27 1.98 -0.82
N THR A 41 -0.85 3.09 -0.35
CA THR A 41 -0.54 3.66 0.96
C THR A 41 -0.91 2.69 2.08
N LEU A 42 -2.10 2.10 2.03
CA LEU A 42 -2.52 1.08 3.00
C LEU A 42 -1.61 -0.15 2.97
N LYS A 43 -1.22 -0.62 1.78
CA LYS A 43 -0.27 -1.73 1.63
C LYS A 43 1.06 -1.42 2.33
N ASN A 44 1.59 -0.22 2.19
CA ASN A 44 2.83 0.19 2.85
C ASN A 44 2.68 0.24 4.37
N ILE A 45 1.55 0.77 4.87
CA ILE A 45 1.25 0.79 6.30
C ILE A 45 1.17 -0.63 6.86
N ILE A 46 0.43 -1.53 6.19
CA ILE A 46 0.31 -2.94 6.59
C ILE A 46 1.68 -3.61 6.61
N GLY A 47 2.52 -3.39 5.59
CA GLY A 47 3.89 -3.92 5.57
C GLY A 47 4.75 -3.41 6.73
N SER A 48 4.64 -2.13 7.08
CA SER A 48 5.35 -1.57 8.25
C SER A 48 4.86 -2.16 9.57
N LEU A 49 3.55 -2.44 9.68
CA LEU A 49 2.96 -3.04 10.87
C LEU A 49 3.34 -4.51 11.00
N ASP A 50 3.36 -5.26 9.90
CA ASP A 50 3.82 -6.65 9.85
C ASP A 50 5.26 -6.78 10.37
N ASN A 51 6.16 -5.89 9.92
CA ASN A 51 7.53 -5.83 10.44
C ASN A 51 7.56 -5.56 11.94
N ARG A 52 6.73 -4.62 12.44
CA ARG A 52 6.65 -4.33 13.88
C ARG A 52 6.13 -5.51 14.70
N VAL A 53 5.18 -6.28 14.17
CA VAL A 53 4.67 -7.49 14.82
C VAL A 53 5.75 -8.58 14.86
N GLN A 54 6.50 -8.76 13.78
CA GLN A 54 7.64 -9.69 13.74
C GLN A 54 8.73 -9.30 14.74
N THR A 55 9.08 -8.01 14.81
CA THR A 55 10.00 -7.48 15.84
C THR A 55 9.49 -7.77 17.26
N MET A 56 8.20 -7.49 17.52
CA MET A 56 7.60 -7.74 18.83
C MET A 56 7.59 -9.23 19.19
N ASN A 57 7.37 -10.11 18.22
CA ASN A 57 7.45 -11.56 18.44
C ASN A 57 8.86 -11.99 18.85
N ASN A 58 9.88 -11.46 18.19
CA ASN A 58 11.27 -11.72 18.55
C ASN A 58 11.62 -11.21 19.95
N ASP A 59 11.19 -9.99 20.29
CA ASP A 59 11.38 -9.41 21.62
C ASP A 59 10.68 -10.26 22.71
N LEU A 60 9.49 -10.79 22.42
CA LEU A 60 8.76 -11.66 23.33
C LEU A 60 9.54 -12.96 23.59
N VAL A 61 10.07 -13.61 22.54
CA VAL A 61 10.90 -14.82 22.68
C VAL A 61 12.17 -14.53 23.49
N LYS A 62 12.79 -13.36 23.29
CA LYS A 62 13.94 -12.92 24.07
C LYS A 62 13.59 -12.72 25.56
N ILE A 63 12.44 -12.12 25.87
CA ILE A 63 12.00 -11.94 27.25
C ILE A 63 11.69 -13.29 27.90
N ASP A 64 11.02 -14.20 27.20
CA ASP A 64 10.68 -15.54 27.68
C ASP A 64 11.94 -16.35 28.02
N THR A 65 12.97 -16.25 27.19
CA THR A 65 14.26 -16.92 27.42
C THR A 65 15.05 -16.32 28.59
N LEU A 66 15.11 -14.99 28.70
CA LEU A 66 15.76 -14.32 29.84
C LEU A 66 15.04 -14.63 31.16
N LEU A 67 13.71 -14.61 31.15
CA LEU A 67 12.91 -14.94 32.33
C LEU A 67 13.11 -16.41 32.75
N SER A 68 13.12 -17.32 31.78
CA SER A 68 13.40 -18.74 32.01
C SER A 68 14.78 -18.94 32.65
N TYR A 69 15.80 -18.19 32.19
CA TYR A 69 17.14 -18.21 32.79
C TYR A 69 17.13 -17.71 34.25
N VAL A 70 16.47 -16.59 34.53
CA VAL A 70 16.37 -16.02 35.89
C VAL A 70 15.60 -16.93 36.84
N LEU A 71 14.52 -17.56 36.37
CA LEU A 71 13.70 -18.48 37.15
C LEU A 71 14.28 -19.91 37.21
N ASN A 72 15.41 -20.16 36.53
CA ASN A 72 16.05 -21.47 36.42
C ASN A 72 15.10 -22.56 35.85
N ILE A 73 14.21 -22.14 34.94
CA ILE A 73 13.25 -22.99 34.22
C ILE A 73 13.80 -23.23 32.81
N ARG A 74 13.52 -24.40 32.24
CA ARG A 74 13.92 -24.72 30.86
C ARG A 74 13.23 -23.74 29.88
N PRO A 75 13.99 -23.00 29.05
CA PRO A 75 13.41 -22.11 28.06
C PRO A 75 12.62 -22.90 27.01
N ASN A 76 11.59 -22.28 26.44
CA ASN A 76 10.74 -22.91 25.44
C ASN A 76 11.48 -23.01 24.09
N ILE A 77 12.15 -24.15 23.87
CA ILE A 77 13.00 -24.41 22.69
C ILE A 77 12.17 -24.46 21.41
N ASP A 78 10.92 -24.93 21.48
CA ASP A 78 10.03 -25.01 20.32
C ASP A 78 9.70 -23.62 19.78
N ARG A 79 9.45 -22.64 20.67
CA ARG A 79 9.22 -21.24 20.26
C ARG A 79 10.48 -20.56 19.74
N ILE A 80 11.65 -20.92 20.25
CA ILE A 80 12.94 -20.39 19.78
C ILE A 80 13.28 -20.95 18.39
N ALA A 81 13.06 -22.25 18.17
CA ALA A 81 13.32 -22.93 16.90
C ALA A 81 12.30 -22.54 15.81
N ALA A 82 11.05 -22.27 16.20
CA ALA A 82 9.98 -21.83 15.29
C ALA A 82 9.98 -20.33 15.00
N ASN A 83 10.73 -19.53 15.77
CA ASN A 83 10.92 -18.13 15.43
C ASN A 83 11.82 -18.08 14.19
N GLU A 84 11.20 -17.95 13.02
CA GLU A 84 11.90 -17.70 11.76
C GLU A 84 12.72 -16.41 11.94
N GLY A 85 14.00 -16.55 12.25
CA GLY A 85 14.91 -15.44 12.46
C GLY A 85 14.89 -14.56 11.21
N LYS A 86 14.20 -13.44 11.28
CA LYS A 86 14.22 -12.43 10.23
C LYS A 86 15.18 -11.34 10.66
N GLU A 87 16.09 -11.01 9.74
CA GLU A 87 16.95 -9.84 9.84
C GLU A 87 16.09 -8.62 10.19
N ASP A 88 16.43 -8.01 11.32
CA ASP A 88 15.83 -6.75 11.72
C ASP A 88 16.03 -5.76 10.56
N ALA A 89 14.93 -5.29 9.95
CA ALA A 89 14.98 -4.28 8.90
C ALA A 89 15.43 -2.90 9.45
N ARG A 90 15.67 -2.78 10.76
CA ARG A 90 16.46 -1.70 11.33
C ARG A 90 17.88 -1.78 10.75
N ARG A 91 18.10 -1.03 9.67
CA ARG A 91 19.40 -0.48 9.31
C ARG A 91 19.78 0.53 10.39
N ASP A 92 20.42 0.08 11.47
CA ASP A 92 21.49 0.91 12.04
C ASP A 92 22.65 1.01 11.04
#